data_AF-F6K6Z5-F1
#
_entry.id   AF-F6K6Z5-F1
#
_cell.length_a   1.000
_cell.length_b   1.000
_cell.length_c   1.000
_cell.angle_alpha   90.00
_cell.angle_beta   90.00
_cell.angle_gamma   90.00
#
_symmetry.space_group_name_H-M   'P 1'
#
loop_
_entity.id
_entity.type
_entity.pdbx_description
1 polymer ?
#
loop_
_entity_poly.entity_id
_entity_poly.type
_entity_poly.pdbx_seq_one_letter_code
_entity_poly.pdbx_strand_id
1 'polypeptide(L)'
;NTAVSGNEANTQKVFQYIQQNLAAVIHAFGNARTPLSYVSARLRTEAEVIAFQTWANNTRSILDTSYALVYSDAANTLESIRLSPAIANDLDDFFENGLQEFTTTPVPASTAAPATSARPVLVEPVTPGLPDSAVSTFASIFLLAIAAFAHIIL
;
A
#
# COMPACT_ATOMS: atom_id res chain seq x y z
N ASN A 1 6.81 -7.85 30.15
CA ASN A 1 5.88 -6.71 30.04
C ASN A 1 5.38 -6.15 31.38
N THR A 2 5.43 -6.89 32.49
CA THR A 2 4.98 -6.38 33.79
C THR A 2 5.94 -5.38 34.44
N ALA A 3 7.25 -5.46 34.14
CA ALA A 3 8.26 -4.61 34.79
C ALA A 3 8.17 -3.11 34.46
N VAL A 4 7.65 -2.74 33.28
CA VAL A 4 7.58 -1.33 32.79
C VAL A 4 6.16 -0.78 32.70
N SER A 5 5.16 -1.52 33.20
CA SER A 5 3.77 -1.07 33.17
C SER A 5 3.48 -0.20 34.40
N GLY A 6 3.02 1.03 34.18
CA GLY A 6 2.46 1.90 35.23
C GLY A 6 3.45 2.42 36.29
N ASN A 7 4.76 2.23 36.12
CA ASN A 7 5.77 2.66 37.09
C ASN A 7 7.02 3.20 36.39
N GLU A 8 7.11 4.53 36.26
CA GLU A 8 8.23 5.24 35.64
C GLU A 8 9.58 4.93 36.30
N ALA A 9 9.61 4.79 37.63
CA ALA A 9 10.83 4.43 38.36
C ALA A 9 11.32 3.03 37.96
N ASN A 10 10.42 2.10 37.63
CA ASN A 10 10.81 0.79 37.13
C ASN A 10 11.27 0.86 35.67
N THR A 11 10.69 1.72 34.82
CA THR A 11 11.17 1.94 33.45
C THR A 11 12.63 2.40 33.46
N GLN A 12 12.99 3.37 34.29
CA GLN A 12 14.37 3.86 34.39
C GLN A 12 15.34 2.79 34.93
N LYS A 13 14.92 1.99 35.91
CA LYS A 13 15.73 0.86 36.41
C LYS A 13 15.94 -0.22 35.35
N VAL A 14 14.91 -0.57 34.60
CA VAL A 14 15.01 -1.54 33.49
C VAL A 14 15.93 -1.00 32.41
N PHE A 15 15.81 0.29 32.07
CA PHE A 15 16.71 0.91 31.10
C PHE A 15 18.16 0.86 31.58
N GLN A 16 18.42 1.28 32.81
CA GLN A 16 19.75 1.21 33.41
C GLN A 16 20.33 -0.21 33.41
N TYR A 17 19.51 -1.23 33.72
CA TYR A 17 19.93 -2.62 33.63
C TYR A 17 20.32 -3.00 32.19
N ILE A 18 19.53 -2.62 31.19
CA ILE A 18 19.85 -2.86 29.78
C ILE A 18 21.15 -2.15 29.38
N GLN A 19 21.37 -0.91 29.82
CA GLN A 19 22.60 -0.17 29.52
C GLN A 19 23.84 -0.89 30.05
N GLN A 20 23.75 -1.47 31.25
CA GLN A 20 24.85 -2.20 31.90
C GLN A 20 25.05 -3.61 31.34
N ASN A 21 24.01 -4.21 30.74
CA ASN A 21 23.98 -5.62 30.35
C ASN A 21 23.58 -5.84 28.89
N LEU A 22 23.82 -4.86 28.01
CA LEU A 22 23.26 -4.83 26.65
C LEU A 22 23.56 -6.10 25.85
N ALA A 23 24.80 -6.61 25.92
CA ALA A 23 25.18 -7.82 25.21
C ALA A 23 24.40 -9.07 25.69
N ALA A 24 24.20 -9.21 27.01
CA ALA A 24 23.42 -10.30 27.57
C ALA A 24 21.93 -10.18 27.21
N VAL A 25 21.40 -8.96 27.17
CA VAL A 25 20.03 -8.69 26.73
C VAL A 25 19.85 -9.05 25.25
N ILE A 26 20.78 -8.63 24.38
CA ILE A 26 20.76 -9.00 22.96
C ILE A 26 20.81 -10.52 22.80
N HIS A 27 21.68 -11.19 23.56
CA HIS A 27 21.79 -12.64 23.51
C HIS A 27 20.49 -13.34 23.94
N ALA A 28 19.85 -12.88 25.02
CA ALA A 28 18.63 -13.47 25.54
C ALA A 28 17.40 -13.23 24.64
N PHE A 29 17.31 -12.08 23.97
CA PHE A 29 16.16 -11.69 23.15
C PHE A 29 16.39 -11.87 21.65
N GLY A 30 17.60 -12.25 21.24
CA GLY A 30 18.05 -12.30 19.84
C GLY A 30 18.28 -10.92 19.19
N ASN A 31 17.73 -9.84 19.75
CA ASN A 31 17.99 -8.45 19.36
C ASN A 31 17.71 -7.48 20.51
N ALA A 32 18.23 -6.25 20.39
CA ALA A 32 17.99 -5.18 21.35
C ALA A 32 16.63 -4.48 21.17
N ARG A 33 16.00 -4.58 19.98
CA ARG A 33 14.81 -3.79 19.62
C ARG A 33 13.64 -4.06 20.56
N THR A 34 13.26 -5.32 20.73
CA THR A 34 12.07 -5.69 21.51
C THR A 34 12.12 -5.20 22.96
N PRO A 35 13.19 -5.45 23.75
CA PRO A 35 13.25 -4.93 25.11
C PRO A 35 13.32 -3.41 25.16
N LEU A 36 13.99 -2.76 24.20
CA LEU A 36 14.12 -1.30 24.16
C LEU A 36 12.84 -0.58 23.71
N SER A 37 12.00 -1.19 22.87
CA SER A 37 10.72 -0.59 22.47
C SER A 37 9.74 -0.49 23.66
N TYR A 38 9.79 -1.44 24.59
CA TYR A 38 9.02 -1.36 25.83
C TYR A 38 9.50 -0.24 26.76
N VAL A 39 10.80 0.05 26.75
CA VAL A 39 11.37 1.18 27.50
C VAL A 39 10.99 2.50 26.85
N SER A 40 11.23 2.66 25.54
CA SER A 40 10.98 3.91 24.83
C SER A 40 9.51 4.32 24.91
N ALA A 41 8.57 3.39 24.75
CA ALA A 41 7.13 3.64 24.85
C ALA A 41 6.62 4.03 26.26
N ARG A 42 7.52 4.12 27.26
CA ARG A 42 7.20 4.43 28.66
C ARG A 42 7.97 5.61 29.21
N LEU A 43 8.79 6.27 28.39
CA LEU A 43 9.43 7.54 28.74
C LEU A 43 8.34 8.63 28.81
N ARG A 44 8.44 9.55 29.77
CA ARG A 44 7.37 10.53 30.05
C ARG A 44 7.78 11.97 29.86
N THR A 45 9.08 12.22 29.87
CA THR A 45 9.63 13.56 29.70
C THR A 45 10.52 13.61 28.47
N GLU A 46 10.59 14.79 27.85
CA GLU A 46 11.51 15.03 26.74
C GLU A 46 12.96 14.77 27.14
N ALA A 47 13.35 15.13 28.36
CA ALA A 47 14.70 14.87 28.89
C ALA A 47 15.05 13.37 28.92
N GLU A 48 14.11 12.51 29.33
CA GLU A 48 14.32 11.05 29.33
C GLU A 48 14.46 10.51 27.90
N VAL A 49 13.64 10.99 26.96
CA VAL A 49 13.72 10.58 25.55
C VAL A 49 15.05 11.01 24.92
N ILE A 50 15.49 12.24 25.18
CA ILE A 50 16.78 12.75 24.71
C ILE A 50 17.92 11.91 25.30
N ALA A 51 17.90 11.62 26.61
CA ALA A 51 18.91 10.78 27.25
C ALA A 51 18.97 9.37 26.62
N PHE A 52 17.81 8.78 26.34
CA PHE A 52 17.71 7.49 25.65
C PHE A 52 18.31 7.55 24.23
N GLN A 53 17.96 8.58 23.45
CA GLN A 53 18.48 8.77 22.09
C GLN A 53 20.00 9.02 22.08
N THR A 54 20.50 9.82 23.01
CA THR A 54 21.95 10.04 23.18
C THR A 54 22.66 8.73 23.49
N TRP A 55 22.12 7.93 24.41
CA TRP A 55 22.68 6.61 24.71
C TRP A 55 22.65 5.67 23.49
N ALA A 56 21.54 5.64 22.75
CA ALA A 56 21.41 4.81 21.54
C ALA A 56 22.42 5.24 20.46
N ASN A 57 22.66 6.54 20.30
CA ASN A 57 23.69 7.07 19.39
C ASN A 57 25.09 6.64 19.81
N ASN A 58 25.43 6.77 21.09
CA ASN A 58 26.75 6.39 21.62
C ASN A 58 26.99 4.87 21.53
N THR A 59 25.91 4.09 21.49
CA THR A 59 25.94 2.62 21.50
C THR A 59 25.59 2.02 20.13
N ARG A 60 25.60 2.85 19.07
CA ARG A 60 25.14 2.49 17.73
C ARG A 60 25.80 1.23 17.16
N SER A 61 27.10 1.05 17.38
CA SER A 61 27.85 -0.11 16.89
C SER A 61 27.37 -1.43 17.51
N ILE A 62 26.91 -1.41 18.76
CA ILE A 62 26.41 -2.60 19.47
C ILE A 62 24.94 -2.87 19.11
N LEU A 63 24.16 -1.80 18.91
CA LEU A 63 22.77 -1.91 18.46
C LEU A 63 22.64 -2.40 17.01
N ASP A 64 23.64 -2.11 16.18
CA ASP A 64 23.77 -2.58 14.80
C ASP A 64 22.45 -2.41 14.00
N THR A 65 21.88 -3.49 13.47
CA THR A 65 20.64 -3.48 12.69
C THR A 65 19.41 -3.00 13.47
N SER A 66 19.44 -3.01 14.80
CA SER A 66 18.33 -2.54 15.65
C SER A 66 18.32 -1.02 15.84
N TYR A 67 19.46 -0.33 15.62
CA TYR A 67 19.64 1.08 15.98
C TYR A 67 18.56 2.00 15.41
N ALA A 68 18.34 1.95 14.09
CA ALA A 68 17.44 2.88 13.40
C ALA A 68 16.01 2.80 13.96
N LEU A 69 15.57 1.58 14.28
CA LEU A 69 14.24 1.32 14.78
C LEU A 69 14.11 1.72 16.25
N VAL A 70 15.12 1.40 17.09
CA VAL A 70 15.18 1.85 18.49
C VAL A 70 15.13 3.38 18.59
N TYR A 71 15.89 4.07 17.72
CA TYR A 71 15.90 5.53 17.68
C TYR A 71 14.55 6.08 17.22
N SER A 72 13.96 5.51 16.17
CA SER A 72 12.65 5.90 15.66
C SER A 72 11.53 5.69 16.68
N ASP A 73 11.53 4.59 17.42
CA ASP A 73 10.53 4.30 18.45
C ASP A 73 10.58 5.36 19.58
N ALA A 74 11.79 5.80 19.95
CA ALA A 74 11.97 6.91 20.89
C ALA A 74 11.51 8.26 20.30
N ALA A 75 11.79 8.53 19.02
CA ALA A 75 11.33 9.74 18.35
C ALA A 75 9.79 9.83 18.31
N ASN A 76 9.09 8.73 18.04
CA ASN A 76 7.63 8.69 18.08
C ASN A 76 7.08 9.01 19.49
N THR A 77 7.80 8.59 20.53
CA THR A 77 7.44 8.92 21.91
C THR A 77 7.62 10.41 22.18
N LEU A 78 8.69 11.02 21.69
CA LEU A 78 8.92 12.47 21.80
C LEU A 78 7.79 13.27 21.16
N GLU A 79 7.40 12.91 19.94
CA GLU A 79 6.30 13.58 19.24
C GLU A 79 4.97 13.40 19.98
N SER A 80 4.71 12.22 20.57
CA SER A 80 3.53 12.00 21.41
C SER A 80 3.53 12.88 22.67
N ILE A 81 4.68 13.05 23.31
CA ILE A 81 4.86 13.94 24.48
C ILE A 81 4.58 15.40 24.08
N ARG A 82 5.05 15.85 22.91
CA ARG A 82 4.85 17.22 22.42
C ARG A 82 3.42 17.47 21.95
N LEU A 83 2.75 16.48 21.37
CA LEU A 83 1.36 16.58 20.92
C LEU A 83 0.38 16.65 22.09
N SER A 84 0.64 15.88 23.16
CA SER A 84 -0.27 15.77 24.31
C SER A 84 -0.75 17.13 24.88
N PRO A 85 0.12 18.11 25.19
CA PRO A 85 -0.34 19.42 25.66
C PRO A 85 -1.05 20.24 24.58
N ALA A 86 -0.74 20.03 23.29
CA ALA A 86 -1.38 20.76 22.20
C ALA A 86 -2.84 20.38 22.03
N ILE A 87 -3.18 19.10 22.28
CA ILE A 87 -4.56 18.60 22.22
C ILE A 87 -5.28 18.62 23.57
N ALA A 88 -4.56 18.90 24.67
CA ALA A 88 -5.14 18.87 26.02
C ALA A 88 -6.32 19.84 26.15
N ASN A 89 -6.17 21.07 25.64
CA ASN A 89 -7.24 22.06 25.67
C ASN A 89 -8.47 21.61 24.86
N ASP A 90 -8.26 20.99 23.70
CA ASP A 90 -9.35 20.49 22.85
C ASP A 90 -10.09 19.33 23.52
N LEU A 91 -9.35 18.46 24.23
CA LEU A 91 -9.93 17.37 25.02
C LEU A 91 -10.70 17.91 26.22
N ASP A 92 -10.15 18.89 26.94
CA ASP A 92 -10.83 19.54 28.06
C ASP A 92 -12.12 20.22 27.59
N ASP A 93 -12.08 20.97 26.49
CA ASP A 93 -13.27 21.59 25.89
C ASP A 93 -14.33 20.54 25.50
N PHE A 94 -13.92 19.43 24.89
CA PHE A 94 -14.83 18.33 24.56
C PHE A 94 -15.44 17.68 25.81
N PHE A 95 -14.66 17.47 26.88
CA PHE A 95 -15.17 16.86 28.11
C PHE A 95 -16.12 17.77 28.88
N GLU A 96 -15.89 19.09 28.84
CA GLU A 96 -16.74 20.07 29.51
C GLU A 96 -18.00 20.42 28.70
N ASN A 97 -17.86 20.63 27.39
CA ASN A 97 -18.89 21.21 26.54
C ASN A 97 -19.52 20.22 25.55
N GLY A 98 -18.95 19.01 25.40
CA GLY A 98 -19.43 17.99 24.45
C GLY A 98 -19.06 18.31 23.00
N LEU A 99 -19.74 17.66 22.05
CA LEU A 99 -19.57 17.95 20.62
C LEU A 99 -20.15 19.33 20.30
N GLN A 100 -19.29 20.30 20.03
CA GLN A 100 -19.72 21.56 19.41
C GLN A 100 -20.10 21.32 17.95
N GLU A 101 -21.20 21.91 17.48
CA GLU A 101 -21.59 21.82 16.06
C GLU A 101 -20.56 22.54 15.18
N PHE A 102 -19.86 21.79 14.34
CA PHE A 102 -18.96 22.37 13.35
C PHE A 102 -19.75 22.69 12.09
N THR A 103 -19.71 23.94 11.62
CA THR A 103 -20.18 24.28 10.28
C THR A 103 -19.15 23.82 9.25
N THR A 104 -19.44 22.72 8.55
CA THR A 104 -18.63 22.27 7.41
C THR A 104 -18.96 23.08 6.17
N THR A 105 -17.96 23.35 5.32
CA THR A 105 -18.17 23.90 3.99
C THR A 105 -19.10 22.97 3.18
N PRO A 106 -20.19 23.47 2.57
CA PRO A 106 -21.10 22.64 1.79
C PRO A 106 -20.38 22.01 0.59
N VAL A 107 -20.69 20.74 0.31
CA VAL A 107 -20.18 20.00 -0.86
C VAL A 107 -20.58 20.74 -2.14
N PRO A 108 -19.65 21.01 -3.08
CA PRO A 108 -19.99 21.62 -4.36
C PRO A 108 -20.97 20.70 -5.13
N ALA A 109 -21.99 21.30 -5.75
CA ALA A 109 -23.01 20.56 -6.49
C ALA A 109 -22.38 19.65 -7.55
N SER A 110 -22.78 18.37 -7.57
CA SER A 110 -22.31 17.40 -8.55
C SER A 110 -22.79 17.77 -9.96
N THR A 111 -21.87 18.00 -10.89
CA THR A 111 -22.19 18.13 -12.31
C THR A 111 -22.78 16.80 -12.83
N ALA A 112 -23.86 16.87 -13.60
CA ALA A 112 -24.51 15.69 -14.17
C ALA A 112 -23.55 14.91 -15.08
N ALA A 113 -23.59 13.57 -15.01
CA ALA A 113 -22.79 12.69 -15.86
C ALA A 113 -23.18 12.86 -17.35
N PRO A 114 -22.22 12.75 -18.29
CA PRO A 114 -22.53 12.85 -19.71
C PRO A 114 -23.41 11.66 -20.15
N ALA A 115 -24.48 11.95 -20.90
CA ALA A 115 -25.34 10.92 -21.48
C ALA A 115 -24.71 10.32 -22.75
N THR A 116 -24.84 9.00 -22.93
CA THR A 116 -24.42 8.31 -24.16
C THR A 116 -25.63 8.14 -25.09
N SER A 117 -25.43 8.34 -26.39
CA SER A 117 -26.45 8.05 -27.41
C SER A 117 -26.30 6.62 -27.94
N ALA A 118 -27.42 5.97 -28.26
CA ALA A 118 -27.44 4.63 -28.81
C ALA A 118 -26.88 4.59 -30.24
N ARG A 119 -26.12 3.53 -30.55
CA ARG A 119 -25.54 3.30 -31.89
C ARG A 119 -26.66 3.01 -32.91
N PRO A 120 -26.58 3.55 -34.15
CA PRO A 120 -27.50 3.19 -35.23
C PRO A 120 -27.48 1.69 -35.54
N VAL A 121 -28.65 1.14 -35.91
CA VAL A 121 -28.80 -0.27 -36.30
C VAL A 121 -28.06 -0.53 -37.62
N LEU A 122 -27.25 -1.58 -37.69
CA LEU A 122 -26.59 -2.02 -38.92
C LEU A 122 -27.56 -2.84 -39.78
N VAL A 123 -27.57 -2.59 -41.10
CA VAL A 123 -28.34 -3.37 -42.08
C VAL A 123 -27.37 -4.25 -42.87
N GLU A 124 -27.70 -5.53 -43.02
CA GLU A 124 -26.87 -6.50 -43.74
C GLU A 124 -26.97 -6.32 -45.27
N PRO A 125 -25.86 -6.41 -46.02
CA PRO A 125 -25.88 -6.36 -47.48
C PRO A 125 -26.50 -7.62 -48.09
N VAL A 126 -27.35 -7.46 -49.11
CA VAL A 126 -27.86 -8.60 -49.88
C VAL A 126 -26.81 -9.14 -50.85
N THR A 127 -26.70 -10.47 -50.95
CA THR A 127 -25.80 -11.14 -51.89
C THR A 127 -26.40 -11.14 -53.31
N PRO A 128 -25.68 -10.62 -54.33
CA PRO A 128 -26.15 -10.70 -55.73
C PRO A 128 -26.09 -12.13 -56.28
N GLY A 129 -27.12 -12.55 -57.03
CA GLY A 129 -27.15 -13.84 -57.74
C GLY A 129 -26.23 -13.86 -58.97
N LEU A 130 -25.55 -14.99 -59.21
CA LEU A 130 -24.67 -15.19 -60.37
C LEU A 130 -25.43 -15.90 -61.53
N PRO A 131 -25.09 -15.63 -62.80
CA PRO A 131 -25.70 -16.29 -63.97
C PRO A 131 -25.12 -17.70 -64.26
N ASP A 132 -25.98 -18.62 -64.70
CA ASP A 132 -25.70 -20.07 -64.92
C ASP A 132 -24.93 -20.40 -66.22
N SER A 133 -23.76 -19.81 -66.47
CA SER A 133 -23.01 -20.03 -67.75
C SER A 133 -21.76 -20.92 -67.67
N ALA A 134 -21.55 -21.67 -66.58
CA ALA A 134 -20.37 -22.53 -66.40
C ALA A 134 -20.34 -23.81 -67.26
N VAL A 135 -21.44 -24.19 -67.93
CA VAL A 135 -21.54 -25.50 -68.61
C VAL A 135 -20.99 -25.47 -70.06
N SER A 136 -20.92 -24.32 -70.71
CA SER A 136 -20.52 -24.22 -72.13
C SER A 136 -19.00 -24.38 -72.36
N THR A 137 -18.16 -23.99 -71.40
CA THR A 137 -16.70 -24.10 -71.52
C THR A 137 -16.22 -25.55 -71.42
N PHE A 138 -16.83 -26.36 -70.55
CA PHE A 138 -16.44 -27.76 -70.38
C PHE A 138 -16.75 -28.61 -71.62
N ALA A 139 -17.92 -28.41 -72.23
CA ALA A 139 -18.31 -29.12 -73.45
C ALA A 139 -17.33 -28.87 -74.61
N SER A 140 -16.87 -27.62 -74.75
CA SER A 140 -15.91 -27.23 -75.79
C SER A 140 -14.53 -27.88 -75.61
N ILE A 141 -14.03 -27.95 -74.37
CA ILE A 141 -12.74 -28.61 -74.06
C ILE A 141 -12.83 -30.12 -74.30
N PHE A 142 -13.95 -30.75 -73.92
CA PHE A 142 -14.16 -32.18 -74.13
C PHE A 142 -14.20 -32.56 -75.61
N LEU A 143 -14.91 -31.78 -76.44
CA LEU A 143 -14.95 -32.00 -77.89
C LEU A 143 -13.57 -31.80 -78.54
N LEU A 144 -12.81 -30.79 -78.11
CA LEU A 144 -11.45 -30.55 -78.60
C LEU A 144 -10.51 -31.72 -78.26
N ALA A 145 -10.63 -32.27 -77.05
CA ALA A 145 -9.84 -33.43 -76.63
C ALA A 145 -10.15 -34.69 -77.47
N ILE A 146 -11.43 -34.97 -77.76
CA ILE A 146 -11.82 -36.09 -78.62
C ILE A 146 -11.24 -35.93 -80.04
N ALA A 147 -11.34 -34.73 -80.61
CA ALA A 147 -10.78 -34.45 -81.94
C ALA A 147 -9.26 -34.67 -81.99
N ALA A 148 -8.54 -34.25 -80.94
CA ALA A 148 -7.09 -34.45 -80.84
C ALA A 148 -6.71 -35.94 -80.74
N PHE A 149 -7.43 -36.74 -79.96
CA PHE A 149 -7.18 -38.20 -79.89
C PHE A 149 -7.47 -38.91 -81.22
N ALA A 150 -8.55 -38.55 -81.91
CA ALA A 150 -8.87 -39.14 -83.22
C ALA A 150 -7.78 -38.85 -84.27
N HIS A 151 -7.15 -37.67 -84.21
CA HIS A 151 -6.08 -37.32 -85.16
C HIS A 151 -4.76 -38.07 -84.89
N ILE A 152 -4.48 -38.46 -83.64
CA ILE A 152 -3.22 -39.16 -83.28
C ILE A 152 -3.29 -40.67 -83.57
N ILE A 153 -4.50 -41.24 -83.67
CA ILE A 153 -4.71 -42.70 -83.85
C ILE A 153 -4.92 -43.10 -85.33
N LEU A 154 -5.12 -42.15 -86.25
CA LEU A 154 -5.38 -42.40 -87.68
C LEU A 154 -4.23 -41.97 -88.60
#